data_AF-A0A2R6N6P5-F1
#
_entry.id   AF-A0A2R6N6P5-F1
#
_cell.length_a   1.000
_cell.length_b   1.000
_cell.length_c   1.000
_cell.angle_alpha   90.00
_cell.angle_beta   90.00
_cell.angle_gamma   90.00
#
_symmetry.space_group_name_H-M   'P 1'
#
loop_
_entity.id
_entity.type
_entity.pdbx_description
1 polymer ?
#
loop_
_entity_poly.entity_id
_entity_poly.type
_entity_poly.pdbx_seq_one_letter_code
_entity_poly.pdbx_strand_id
1 'polypeptide(L)'
;MSTNSVESGPVAELDQREQRLERAEERVAEFGEEKLQRLAGVYHEFVGVLDRYEDQVTDDGGDVQTNIEFQSQIAEVSKQLSDDLLLSETFQECDEYLQQKWFSESDFEHVYEQLDPVSDLVGRLEERDAALEAYRETRRDVRYRIRELDEEINELERLSRLGNADLDAPTERLREPVDCRRQLPAAELQVGRGRRRPVDPQRGGV
;
A
#
# COMPACT_ATOMS: atom_id res chain seq x y z
N MET A 1 14.52 33.72 -2.38
CA MET A 1 14.78 32.33 -2.76
C MET A 1 13.63 31.44 -2.29
N SER A 2 12.47 31.44 -2.96
CA SER A 2 11.32 30.60 -2.53
C SER A 2 10.41 30.11 -3.66
N THR A 3 10.82 30.19 -4.92
CA THR A 3 10.00 29.68 -6.03
C THR A 3 10.15 28.17 -6.26
N ASN A 4 11.25 27.55 -5.79
CA ASN A 4 11.45 26.09 -5.91
C ASN A 4 10.51 25.24 -5.05
N SER A 5 9.93 25.76 -3.96
CA SER A 5 9.01 24.98 -3.12
C SER A 5 7.63 24.79 -3.75
N VAL A 6 7.26 25.63 -4.72
CA VAL A 6 5.96 25.54 -5.41
C VAL A 6 6.04 24.53 -6.57
N GLU A 7 7.21 24.40 -7.21
CA GLU A 7 7.45 23.39 -8.27
C GLU A 7 7.65 21.97 -7.72
N SER A 8 7.98 21.79 -6.44
CA SER A 8 8.11 20.48 -5.78
C SER A 8 7.17 20.33 -4.58
N GLY A 9 6.05 21.04 -4.57
CA GLY A 9 5.05 20.95 -3.51
C GLY A 9 4.17 19.69 -3.62
N PRO A 10 3.43 19.32 -2.56
CA PRO A 10 2.53 18.17 -2.56
C PRO A 10 1.47 18.19 -3.68
N VAL A 11 1.06 19.39 -4.10
CA VAL A 11 0.14 19.58 -5.24
C VAL A 11 0.83 19.28 -6.57
N ALA A 12 2.06 19.76 -6.76
CA ALA A 12 2.83 19.47 -7.97
C ALA A 12 3.15 17.97 -8.10
N GLU A 13 3.40 17.28 -6.98
CA GLU A 13 3.54 15.82 -6.99
C GLU A 13 2.22 15.13 -7.37
N LEU A 14 1.09 15.55 -6.81
CA LEU A 14 -0.22 15.01 -7.15
C LEU A 14 -0.54 15.17 -8.64
N ASP A 15 -0.31 16.35 -9.21
CA ASP A 15 -0.51 16.64 -10.63
C ASP A 15 0.38 15.74 -11.51
N GLN A 16 1.63 15.49 -11.10
CA GLN A 16 2.53 14.58 -11.82
C GLN A 16 2.03 13.13 -11.78
N ARG A 17 1.52 12.66 -10.62
CA ARG A 17 0.94 11.32 -10.50
C ARG A 17 -0.34 11.18 -11.34
N GLU A 18 -1.19 12.20 -11.34
CA GLU A 18 -2.41 12.24 -12.15
C GLU A 18 -2.08 12.13 -13.64
N GLN A 19 -1.17 12.98 -14.15
CA GLN A 19 -0.73 12.90 -15.54
C GLN A 19 -0.08 11.56 -15.90
N ARG A 20 0.61 10.91 -14.96
CA ARG A 20 1.18 9.57 -15.19
C ARG A 20 0.08 8.52 -15.31
N LEU A 21 -0.93 8.58 -14.44
CA LEU A 21 -2.10 7.70 -14.50
C LEU A 21 -2.86 7.89 -15.82
N GLU A 22 -3.15 9.13 -16.22
CA GLU A 22 -3.83 9.44 -17.48
C GLU A 22 -3.10 8.83 -18.69
N ARG A 23 -1.78 9.01 -18.77
CA ARG A 23 -0.96 8.42 -19.85
C ARG A 23 -1.00 6.88 -19.84
N ALA A 24 -1.00 6.26 -18.66
CA ALA A 24 -1.07 4.82 -18.55
C ALA A 24 -2.45 4.29 -18.96
N GLU A 25 -3.53 4.97 -18.57
CA GLU A 25 -4.91 4.69 -19.00
C GLU A 25 -5.06 4.83 -20.51
N GLU A 26 -4.50 5.87 -21.13
CA GLU A 26 -4.50 6.06 -22.59
C GLU A 26 -3.80 4.90 -23.31
N ARG A 27 -2.63 4.46 -22.81
CA ARG A 27 -1.88 3.33 -23.38
C ARG A 27 -2.60 1.99 -23.27
N VAL A 28 -3.41 1.80 -22.24
CA VAL A 28 -4.28 0.62 -22.08
C VAL A 28 -5.49 0.73 -23.01
N ALA A 29 -6.10 1.92 -23.12
CA ALA A 29 -7.24 2.17 -23.97
C ALA A 29 -6.93 1.99 -25.47
N GLU A 30 -5.70 2.27 -25.90
CA GLU A 30 -5.21 2.06 -27.27
C GLU A 30 -5.49 0.63 -27.79
N PHE A 31 -5.29 -0.37 -26.94
CA PHE A 31 -5.47 -1.79 -27.28
C PHE A 31 -6.78 -2.39 -26.76
N GLY A 32 -7.44 -1.68 -25.84
CA GLY A 32 -8.64 -2.12 -25.14
C GLY A 32 -8.30 -2.93 -23.90
N GLU A 33 -8.81 -2.46 -22.76
CA GLU A 33 -8.52 -3.07 -21.45
C GLU A 33 -8.91 -4.55 -21.40
N GLU A 34 -10.10 -4.92 -21.86
CA GLU A 34 -10.55 -6.31 -21.85
C GLU A 34 -9.63 -7.23 -22.66
N LYS A 35 -9.10 -6.75 -23.78
CA LYS A 35 -8.19 -7.52 -24.62
C LYS A 35 -6.84 -7.72 -23.93
N LEU A 36 -6.30 -6.67 -23.33
CA LEU A 36 -5.07 -6.74 -22.54
C LEU A 36 -5.24 -7.64 -21.31
N GLN A 37 -6.39 -7.61 -20.63
CA GLN A 37 -6.65 -8.49 -19.49
C GLN A 37 -6.71 -9.96 -19.89
N ARG A 38 -7.36 -10.27 -21.04
CA ARG A 38 -7.32 -11.63 -21.60
C ARG A 38 -5.89 -12.06 -21.94
N LEU A 39 -5.12 -11.17 -22.58
CA LEU A 39 -3.72 -11.42 -22.93
C LEU A 39 -2.87 -11.70 -21.68
N ALA A 40 -3.00 -10.86 -20.65
CA ALA A 40 -2.30 -11.01 -19.38
C ALA A 40 -2.63 -12.34 -18.70
N GLY A 41 -3.91 -12.74 -18.68
CA GLY A 41 -4.33 -14.03 -18.14
C GLY A 41 -3.61 -15.20 -18.79
N VAL A 42 -3.60 -15.25 -20.13
CA VAL A 42 -2.92 -16.31 -20.87
C VAL A 42 -1.41 -16.24 -20.70
N TYR A 43 -0.81 -15.04 -20.76
CA TYR A 43 0.61 -14.84 -20.56
C TYR A 43 1.08 -15.34 -19.19
N HIS A 44 0.39 -14.99 -18.11
CA HIS A 44 0.75 -15.44 -16.77
C HIS A 44 0.55 -16.96 -16.58
N GLU A 45 -0.45 -17.56 -17.23
CA GLU A 45 -0.63 -19.01 -17.21
C GLU A 45 0.52 -19.71 -17.97
N PHE A 46 0.87 -19.21 -19.16
CA PHE A 46 1.96 -19.73 -19.98
C PHE A 46 3.31 -19.65 -19.27
N VAL A 47 3.68 -18.45 -18.79
CA VAL A 47 4.92 -18.23 -18.03
C VAL A 47 4.92 -19.02 -16.73
N GLY A 48 3.77 -19.17 -16.06
CA GLY A 48 3.65 -19.98 -14.86
C GLY A 48 3.87 -21.48 -15.11
N VAL A 49 3.63 -21.98 -16.34
CA VAL A 49 4.03 -23.33 -16.74
C VAL A 49 5.54 -23.38 -17.00
N LEU A 50 6.10 -22.39 -17.70
CA LEU A 50 7.56 -22.33 -17.95
C LEU A 50 8.35 -22.35 -16.63
N ASP A 51 8.07 -21.40 -15.73
CA ASP A 51 8.76 -21.25 -14.43
C ASP A 51 8.68 -22.52 -13.57
N ARG A 52 7.55 -23.24 -13.64
CA ARG A 52 7.37 -24.48 -12.88
C ARG A 52 8.26 -25.62 -13.40
N TYR A 53 8.38 -25.74 -14.72
CA TYR A 53 9.00 -26.91 -15.34
C TYR A 53 10.45 -26.66 -15.77
N GLU A 54 10.89 -25.41 -15.92
CA GLU A 54 12.24 -25.03 -16.38
C GLU A 54 13.34 -25.84 -15.69
N ASP A 55 13.42 -25.78 -14.35
CA ASP A 55 14.41 -26.55 -13.58
C ASP A 55 14.25 -28.08 -13.74
N GLN A 56 13.02 -28.57 -13.94
CA GLN A 56 12.72 -30.00 -13.97
C GLN A 56 13.04 -30.65 -15.32
N VAL A 57 12.95 -29.89 -16.41
CA VAL A 57 13.22 -30.40 -17.76
C VAL A 57 14.61 -30.05 -18.28
N THR A 58 15.31 -29.09 -17.66
CA THR A 58 16.68 -28.69 -18.04
C THR A 58 17.79 -29.36 -17.21
N ASP A 59 17.51 -29.80 -15.97
CA ASP A 59 18.49 -30.50 -15.11
C ASP A 59 18.80 -31.93 -15.62
N ASP A 60 19.91 -32.52 -15.15
CA ASP A 60 20.41 -33.87 -15.51
C ASP A 60 19.40 -35.01 -15.28
N GLY A 61 18.25 -34.71 -14.65
CA GLY A 61 17.14 -35.62 -14.35
C GLY A 61 15.90 -35.48 -15.24
N GLY A 62 15.89 -34.59 -16.25
CA GLY A 62 14.77 -34.41 -17.17
C GLY A 62 14.43 -35.71 -17.89
N ASP A 63 13.35 -36.39 -17.46
CA ASP A 63 12.89 -37.60 -18.12
C ASP A 63 11.87 -37.27 -19.21
N VAL A 64 11.67 -38.22 -20.13
CA VAL A 64 10.74 -38.06 -21.25
C VAL A 64 9.30 -37.85 -20.75
N GLN A 65 8.95 -38.37 -19.56
CA GLN A 65 7.61 -38.24 -19.00
C GLN A 65 7.35 -36.81 -18.55
N THR A 66 8.31 -36.16 -17.88
CA THR A 66 8.24 -34.74 -17.48
C THR A 66 8.14 -33.84 -18.71
N ASN A 67 8.90 -34.11 -19.77
CA ASN A 67 8.83 -33.35 -21.03
C ASN A 67 7.43 -33.45 -21.68
N ILE A 68 6.84 -34.65 -21.71
CA ILE A 68 5.48 -34.86 -22.24
C ILE A 68 4.44 -34.15 -21.36
N GLU A 69 4.62 -34.17 -20.04
CA GLU A 69 3.71 -33.47 -19.12
C GLU A 69 3.78 -31.95 -19.32
N PHE A 70 4.98 -31.38 -19.38
CA PHE A 70 5.22 -29.98 -19.70
C PHE A 70 4.55 -29.58 -21.02
N GLN A 71 4.79 -30.33 -22.10
CA GLN A 71 4.16 -30.08 -23.40
C GLN A 71 2.64 -30.19 -23.35
N SER A 72 2.10 -31.10 -22.54
CA SER A 72 0.65 -31.23 -22.36
C SER A 72 0.05 -30.01 -21.65
N GLN A 73 0.76 -29.44 -20.67
CA GLN A 73 0.33 -28.22 -19.97
C GLN A 73 0.38 -27.02 -20.91
N ILE A 74 1.48 -26.84 -21.66
CA ILE A 74 1.60 -25.76 -22.66
C ILE A 74 0.48 -25.86 -23.70
N ALA A 75 0.24 -27.05 -24.25
CA ALA A 75 -0.83 -27.27 -25.21
C ALA A 75 -2.23 -26.97 -24.63
N GLU A 76 -2.44 -27.14 -23.33
CA GLU A 76 -3.71 -26.78 -22.68
C GLU A 76 -3.87 -25.26 -22.60
N VAL A 77 -2.81 -24.52 -22.29
CA VAL A 77 -2.81 -23.05 -22.34
C VAL A 77 -3.06 -22.57 -23.78
N SER A 78 -2.37 -23.14 -24.76
CA SER A 78 -2.52 -22.77 -26.18
C SER A 78 -3.94 -22.98 -26.72
N LYS A 79 -4.69 -23.97 -26.23
CA LYS A 79 -6.10 -24.18 -26.62
C LYS A 79 -7.03 -23.05 -26.17
N GLN A 80 -6.63 -22.29 -25.16
CA GLN A 80 -7.41 -21.14 -24.69
C GLN A 80 -7.21 -19.90 -25.56
N LEU A 81 -6.19 -19.91 -26.43
CA LEU A 81 -5.92 -18.83 -27.38
C LEU A 81 -7.09 -18.72 -28.36
N SER A 82 -7.72 -17.54 -28.37
CA SER A 82 -8.66 -17.17 -29.41
C SER A 82 -7.90 -16.50 -30.56
N ASP A 83 -8.32 -16.73 -31.80
CA ASP A 83 -7.76 -16.04 -32.98
C ASP A 83 -7.92 -14.50 -32.94
N ASP A 84 -8.77 -13.97 -32.04
CA ASP A 84 -8.91 -12.52 -31.75
C ASP A 84 -7.81 -11.96 -30.83
N LEU A 85 -7.08 -12.83 -30.13
CA LEU A 85 -6.15 -12.43 -29.10
C LEU A 85 -4.96 -11.70 -29.72
N LEU A 86 -4.56 -10.60 -29.08
CA LEU A 86 -3.36 -9.85 -29.46
C LEU A 86 -2.15 -10.78 -29.41
N LEU A 87 -1.34 -10.77 -30.47
CA LEU A 87 -0.10 -11.56 -30.56
C LEU A 87 -0.32 -13.06 -30.33
N SER A 88 -1.49 -13.61 -30.69
CA SER A 88 -1.74 -15.05 -30.59
C SER A 88 -0.71 -15.90 -31.34
N GLU A 89 -0.21 -15.38 -32.46
CA GLU A 89 0.83 -16.02 -33.28
C GLU A 89 2.12 -16.25 -32.48
N THR A 90 2.51 -15.31 -31.62
CA THR A 90 3.71 -15.45 -30.77
C THR A 90 3.60 -16.66 -29.83
N PHE A 91 2.44 -16.87 -29.21
CA PHE A 91 2.24 -18.06 -28.37
C PHE A 91 2.25 -19.36 -29.18
N GLN A 92 1.73 -19.34 -30.40
CA GLN A 92 1.75 -20.50 -31.29
C GLN A 92 3.18 -20.84 -31.71
N GLU A 93 3.98 -19.83 -32.06
CA GLU A 93 5.42 -20.00 -32.37
C GLU A 93 6.19 -20.58 -31.17
N CYS A 94 5.93 -20.06 -29.96
CA CYS A 94 6.51 -20.62 -28.73
C CYS A 94 6.10 -22.07 -28.48
N ASP A 95 4.81 -22.40 -28.60
CA ASP A 95 4.31 -23.77 -28.43
C ASP A 95 4.94 -24.73 -29.43
N GLU A 96 5.02 -24.33 -30.70
CA GLU A 96 5.69 -25.11 -31.76
C GLU A 96 7.17 -25.33 -31.44
N TYR A 97 7.88 -24.28 -31.00
CA TYR A 97 9.28 -24.38 -30.61
C TYR A 97 9.50 -25.29 -29.39
N LEU A 98 8.53 -25.39 -28.50
CA LEU A 98 8.57 -26.26 -27.32
C LEU A 98 8.20 -27.73 -27.62
N GLN A 99 7.86 -28.09 -28.87
CA GLN A 99 7.65 -29.48 -29.29
C GLN A 99 8.97 -30.26 -29.52
N GLN A 100 9.97 -30.00 -28.67
CA GLN A 100 11.28 -30.64 -28.71
C GLN A 100 11.35 -31.86 -27.78
N LYS A 101 12.31 -32.75 -28.05
CA LYS A 101 12.49 -33.96 -27.23
C LYS A 101 13.25 -33.69 -25.93
N TRP A 102 14.16 -32.71 -25.96
CA TRP A 102 15.04 -32.34 -24.86
C TRP A 102 15.10 -30.82 -24.81
N PHE A 103 15.22 -30.27 -23.60
CA PHE A 103 15.28 -28.84 -23.38
C PHE A 103 16.58 -28.47 -22.67
N SER A 104 17.04 -27.27 -22.94
CA SER A 104 18.13 -26.59 -22.27
C SER A 104 17.65 -25.26 -21.71
N GLU A 105 18.37 -24.70 -20.73
CA GLU A 105 18.08 -23.35 -20.21
C GLU A 105 18.01 -22.31 -21.35
N SER A 106 18.86 -22.44 -22.38
CA SER A 106 18.82 -21.54 -23.54
C SER A 106 17.56 -21.64 -24.38
N ASP A 107 16.89 -22.81 -24.41
CA ASP A 107 15.62 -22.93 -25.11
C ASP A 107 14.51 -22.16 -24.37
N PHE A 108 14.55 -22.14 -23.03
CA PHE A 108 13.64 -21.34 -22.21
C PHE A 108 13.92 -19.84 -22.36
N GLU A 109 15.19 -19.43 -22.31
CA GLU A 109 15.60 -18.05 -22.54
C GLU A 109 15.10 -17.55 -23.91
N HIS A 110 15.21 -18.37 -24.95
CA HIS A 110 14.70 -18.04 -26.28
C HIS A 110 13.17 -17.83 -26.30
N VAL A 111 12.41 -18.65 -25.56
CA VAL A 111 10.96 -18.49 -25.44
C VAL A 111 10.61 -17.21 -24.68
N TYR A 112 11.33 -16.87 -23.61
CA TYR A 112 11.14 -15.61 -22.91
C TYR A 112 11.41 -14.41 -23.83
N GLU A 113 12.49 -14.43 -24.61
CA GLU A 113 12.78 -13.38 -25.61
C GLU A 113 11.67 -13.26 -26.67
N GLN A 114 11.10 -14.37 -27.13
CA GLN A 114 9.96 -14.33 -28.06
C GLN A 114 8.72 -13.72 -27.42
N LEU A 115 8.52 -13.91 -26.11
CA LEU A 115 7.39 -13.38 -25.35
C LEU A 115 7.58 -11.92 -24.91
N ASP A 116 8.75 -11.30 -25.09
CA ASP A 116 9.00 -9.89 -24.74
C ASP A 116 7.92 -8.93 -25.27
N PRO A 117 7.47 -9.00 -26.54
CA PRO A 117 6.40 -8.13 -27.04
C PRO A 117 5.07 -8.32 -26.31
N VAL A 118 4.78 -9.54 -25.84
CA VAL A 118 3.59 -9.85 -25.05
C VAL A 118 3.75 -9.29 -23.63
N SER A 119 4.91 -9.52 -23.01
CA SER A 119 5.28 -8.99 -21.69
C SER A 119 5.16 -7.47 -21.66
N ASP A 120 5.63 -6.78 -22.70
CA ASP A 120 5.54 -5.33 -22.85
C ASP A 120 4.08 -4.82 -22.86
N LEU A 121 3.17 -5.55 -23.50
CA LEU A 121 1.74 -5.21 -23.53
C LEU A 121 1.07 -5.48 -22.18
N VAL A 122 1.39 -6.61 -21.55
CA VAL A 122 0.87 -6.98 -20.21
C VAL A 122 1.37 -5.98 -19.17
N GLY A 123 2.63 -5.58 -19.23
CA GLY A 123 3.25 -4.59 -18.34
C GLY A 123 2.57 -3.21 -18.39
N ARG A 124 1.82 -2.89 -19.46
CA ARG A 124 0.99 -1.67 -19.50
C ARG A 124 -0.12 -1.68 -18.46
N LEU A 125 -0.73 -2.85 -18.20
CA LEU A 125 -1.77 -2.98 -17.17
C LEU A 125 -1.17 -2.79 -15.78
N GLU A 126 -0.02 -3.42 -15.54
CA GLU A 126 0.72 -3.30 -14.28
C GLU A 126 1.17 -1.86 -14.03
N GLU A 127 1.66 -1.17 -15.06
CA GLU A 127 2.04 0.24 -14.97
C GLU A 127 0.84 1.14 -14.64
N ARG A 128 -0.31 0.88 -15.26
CA ARG A 128 -1.57 1.59 -14.98
C ARG A 128 -2.04 1.35 -13.55
N ASP A 129 -1.95 0.11 -13.06
CA ASP A 129 -2.33 -0.21 -11.67
C ASP A 129 -1.37 0.42 -10.66
N ALA A 130 -0.06 0.38 -10.92
CA ALA A 130 0.95 1.04 -10.10
C ALA A 130 0.79 2.57 -10.10
N ALA A 131 0.48 3.18 -11.24
CA ALA A 131 0.22 4.62 -11.34
C ALA A 131 -1.04 5.00 -10.55
N LEU A 132 -2.09 4.18 -10.61
CA LEU A 132 -3.33 4.38 -9.87
C LEU A 132 -3.11 4.29 -8.35
N GLU A 133 -2.33 3.31 -7.90
CA GLU A 133 -1.96 3.17 -6.48
C GLU A 133 -1.16 4.39 -6.01
N ALA A 134 -0.12 4.78 -6.75
CA ALA A 134 0.70 5.94 -6.43
C ALA A 134 -0.14 7.25 -6.37
N TYR A 135 -1.05 7.46 -7.33
CA TYR A 135 -1.96 8.61 -7.29
C TYR A 135 -2.84 8.60 -6.04
N ARG A 136 -3.42 7.44 -5.69
CA ARG A 136 -4.28 7.30 -4.50
C ARG A 136 -3.52 7.57 -3.21
N GLU A 137 -2.27 7.11 -3.11
CA GLU A 137 -1.36 7.35 -2.00
C GLU A 137 -1.03 8.83 -1.87
N THR A 138 -0.49 9.47 -2.92
CA THR A 138 -0.16 10.90 -2.89
C THR A 138 -1.40 11.75 -2.57
N ARG A 139 -2.57 11.43 -3.15
CA ARG A 139 -3.81 12.14 -2.85
C ARG A 139 -4.23 11.97 -1.39
N ARG A 140 -3.94 10.82 -0.77
CA ARG A 140 -4.17 10.58 0.64
C ARG A 140 -3.23 11.43 1.51
N ASP A 141 -1.97 11.51 1.16
CA ASP A 141 -0.96 12.29 1.89
C ASP A 141 -1.24 13.78 1.83
N VAL A 142 -1.60 14.31 0.66
CA VAL A 142 -2.05 15.71 0.50
C VAL A 142 -3.23 16.01 1.42
N ARG A 143 -4.23 15.11 1.50
CA ARG A 143 -5.37 15.28 2.41
C ARG A 143 -4.98 15.24 3.88
N TYR A 144 -4.02 14.41 4.27
CA TYR A 144 -3.51 14.44 5.64
C TYR A 144 -2.81 15.75 5.94
N ARG A 145 -1.97 16.22 5.01
CA ARG A 145 -1.26 17.48 5.18
C ARG A 145 -2.20 18.69 5.31
N ILE A 146 -3.29 18.71 4.55
CA ILE A 146 -4.32 19.75 4.68
C ILE A 146 -4.90 19.75 6.10
N ARG A 147 -5.26 18.58 6.64
CA ARG A 147 -5.83 18.49 8.00
C ARG A 147 -4.84 18.92 9.08
N GLU A 148 -3.58 18.52 8.96
CA GLU A 148 -2.53 18.96 9.89
C GLU A 148 -2.37 20.48 9.88
N LEU A 149 -2.36 21.09 8.68
CA LEU A 149 -2.27 22.53 8.54
C LEU A 149 -3.51 23.24 9.11
N ASP A 150 -4.71 22.71 8.90
CA ASP A 150 -5.93 23.25 9.49
C ASP A 150 -5.90 23.17 11.02
N GLU A 151 -5.42 22.07 11.60
CA GLU A 151 -5.23 21.91 13.04
C GLU A 151 -4.20 22.91 13.60
N GLU A 152 -3.09 23.09 12.89
CA GLU A 152 -2.05 24.07 13.25
C GLU A 152 -2.60 25.50 13.20
N ILE A 153 -3.34 25.85 12.15
CA ILE A 153 -4.00 27.16 12.04
C ILE A 153 -4.97 27.37 13.21
N ASN A 154 -5.81 26.38 13.52
CA ASN A 154 -6.77 26.48 14.63
C ASN A 154 -6.08 26.69 15.99
N GLU A 155 -4.96 26.00 16.25
CA GLU A 155 -4.19 26.18 17.47
C GLU A 155 -3.50 27.55 17.50
N LEU A 156 -2.91 28.00 16.40
CA LEU A 156 -2.32 29.34 16.30
C LEU A 156 -3.36 30.45 16.48
N GLU A 157 -4.56 30.30 15.91
CA GLU A 157 -5.68 31.22 16.12
C GLU A 157 -6.19 31.22 17.56
N ARG A 158 -6.20 30.05 18.22
CA ARG A 158 -6.51 29.96 19.66
C ARG A 158 -5.45 30.65 20.50
N LEU A 159 -4.16 30.41 20.24
CA LEU A 159 -3.04 31.05 20.92
C LEU A 159 -3.06 32.56 20.68
N SER A 160 -3.34 33.01 19.46
CA SER A 160 -3.49 34.43 19.13
C SER A 160 -4.65 35.07 19.90
N ARG A 161 -5.81 34.40 20.00
CA ARG A 161 -6.93 34.87 20.83
C ARG A 161 -6.57 34.95 22.32
N LEU A 162 -5.81 34.00 22.84
CA LEU A 162 -5.36 34.02 24.24
C LEU A 162 -4.32 35.11 24.50
N GLY A 163 -3.40 35.34 23.56
CA GLY A 163 -2.39 36.40 23.64
C GLY A 163 -2.98 37.81 23.49
N ASN A 164 -4.08 37.95 22.74
CA ASN A 164 -4.86 39.18 22.64
C ASN A 164 -5.90 39.34 23.76
N ALA A 165 -6.03 38.37 24.66
CA ALA A 165 -6.81 38.58 25.88
C ALA A 165 -6.05 39.59 26.74
N ASP A 166 -6.74 40.60 27.27
CA ASP A 166 -6.16 41.59 28.14
C ASP A 166 -5.71 40.94 29.46
N LEU A 167 -4.44 40.50 29.50
CA LEU A 167 -3.81 39.90 30.68
C LEU A 167 -3.54 40.95 31.78
N ASP A 168 -3.72 42.24 31.47
CA ASP A 168 -3.65 43.36 32.41
C ASP A 168 -5.04 43.75 32.95
N ALA A 169 -6.09 43.00 32.61
CA ALA A 169 -7.42 43.19 33.17
C ALA A 169 -7.37 43.09 34.71
N PRO A 170 -8.03 44.00 35.46
CA PRO A 170 -7.99 44.04 36.92
C PRO A 170 -8.38 42.70 37.55
N THR A 171 -7.40 41.96 38.09
CA THR A 171 -7.60 40.63 38.70
C THR A 171 -8.10 40.70 40.14
N GLU A 172 -8.32 41.90 40.69
CA GLU A 172 -8.71 42.08 42.10
C GLU A 172 -10.03 41.36 42.44
N ARG A 173 -10.99 41.27 41.51
CA ARG A 173 -12.25 40.53 41.72
C ARG A 173 -12.10 39.01 41.65
N LEU A 174 -11.03 38.50 41.07
CA LEU A 174 -10.74 37.06 40.96
C LEU A 174 -9.76 36.56 42.04
N ARG A 175 -9.07 37.46 42.74
CA ARG A 175 -8.24 37.12 43.92
C ARG A 175 -9.08 36.75 45.14
N GLU A 176 -10.19 37.45 45.37
CA GLU A 176 -11.03 37.22 46.57
C GLU A 176 -11.53 35.75 46.71
N PRO A 177 -12.02 35.06 45.66
CA PRO A 177 -12.44 33.66 45.80
C PRO A 177 -11.28 32.67 46.02
N VAL A 178 -10.10 32.96 45.48
CA VAL A 178 -8.93 32.06 45.54
C VAL A 178 -8.19 32.21 46.87
N ASP A 179 -8.06 33.44 47.37
CA ASP A 179 -7.47 33.71 48.68
C ASP A 179 -8.39 33.32 49.84
N CYS A 180 -9.72 33.41 49.67
CA CYS A 180 -10.68 32.97 50.69
C CYS A 180 -10.66 31.44 50.88
N ARG A 181 -10.41 30.64 49.83
CA ARG A 181 -10.16 29.18 49.99
C ARG A 181 -8.82 28.92 50.68
N ARG A 182 -7.81 29.78 50.48
CA ARG A 182 -6.48 29.65 51.10
C ARG A 182 -6.45 30.06 52.58
N GLN A 183 -7.45 30.83 53.02
CA GLN A 183 -7.60 31.33 54.39
C GLN A 183 -8.75 30.65 55.15
N LEU A 184 -9.03 29.37 54.86
CA LEU A 184 -9.65 28.53 55.88
C LEU A 184 -8.57 28.18 56.91
N PRO A 185 -8.63 28.70 58.16
CA PRO A 185 -7.74 28.23 59.19
C PRO A 185 -8.00 26.73 59.40
N ALA A 186 -6.92 25.97 59.58
CA ALA A 186 -6.96 24.67 60.23
C ALA A 186 -7.46 24.86 61.68
N ALA A 187 -8.77 25.02 61.84
CA ALA A 187 -9.42 25.14 63.13
C ALA A 187 -10.29 23.89 63.36
N GLU A 188 -9.75 23.01 64.18
CA GLU A 188 -10.47 22.10 65.08
C GLU A 188 -11.33 20.98 64.46
N LEU A 189 -10.65 19.93 63.97
CA LEU A 189 -11.16 18.57 64.13
C LEU A 189 -10.79 18.06 65.53
N GLN A 190 -11.55 18.46 66.55
CA GLN A 190 -11.49 17.83 67.87
C GLN A 190 -12.89 17.63 68.47
N VAL A 191 -13.51 16.52 68.08
CA VAL A 191 -14.55 15.80 68.83
C VAL A 191 -14.23 14.32 68.59
N GLY A 192 -14.00 13.42 69.53
CA GLY A 192 -14.18 13.40 70.96
C GLY A 192 -14.41 11.94 71.35
N ARG A 193 -13.58 11.43 72.27
CA ARG A 193 -13.77 10.24 73.10
C ARG A 193 -13.66 8.85 72.47
N GLY A 194 -12.62 8.14 72.93
CA GLY A 194 -12.64 6.69 72.99
C GLY A 194 -13.69 6.14 73.96
N ARG A 195 -14.20 4.94 73.61
CA ARG A 195 -14.54 3.88 74.57
C ARG A 195 -14.00 2.55 74.03
N ARG A 196 -13.25 1.89 74.90
CA ARG A 196 -12.65 0.56 74.75
C ARG A 196 -13.70 -0.53 74.49
N ARG A 197 -13.32 -1.57 73.74
CA ARG A 197 -13.21 -2.99 74.17
C ARG A 197 -13.10 -3.92 72.93
N PRO A 198 -12.64 -5.17 73.08
CA PRO A 198 -11.27 -5.57 73.39
C PRO A 198 -10.70 -6.41 72.23
N VAL A 199 -9.39 -6.61 72.28
CA VAL A 199 -8.70 -7.65 71.53
C VAL A 199 -9.15 -9.01 72.06
N ASP A 200 -9.58 -9.90 71.17
CA ASP A 200 -9.58 -11.33 71.42
C ASP A 200 -8.67 -12.03 70.39
N PRO A 201 -7.92 -13.07 70.79
CA PRO A 201 -6.76 -13.56 70.08
C PRO A 201 -7.12 -14.77 69.19
N GLN A 202 -6.66 -14.76 67.96
CA GLN A 202 -6.34 -16.01 67.25
C GLN A 202 -4.85 -15.94 66.92
N ARG A 203 -3.98 -16.76 67.55
CA ARG A 203 -3.72 -18.17 67.17
C ARG A 203 -3.69 -18.27 65.64
N GLY A 204 -2.54 -18.27 64.97
CA GLY A 204 -1.47 -19.24 65.14
C GLY A 204 -1.73 -20.44 64.23
N GLY A 205 -0.91 -20.60 63.19
CA GLY A 205 -0.61 -21.90 62.60
C GLY A 205 -1.26 -22.23 61.24
N VAL A 206 -0.35 -22.34 60.27
CA VAL A 206 -0.36 -23.15 59.03
C VAL A 206 -1.21 -22.64 57.87
#